data_AF-A0A7J5DYB5-F1
#
_entry.id   AF-A0A7J5DYB5-F1
#
_cell.length_a   1.000
_cell.length_b   1.000
_cell.length_c   1.000
_cell.angle_alpha   90.00
_cell.angle_beta   90.00
_cell.angle_gamma   90.00
#
_symmetry.space_group_name_H-M   'P 1'
#
loop_
_entity.id
_entity.type
_entity.pdbx_description
1 polymer ?
#
loop_
_entity_poly.entity_id
_entity_poly.type
_entity_poly.pdbx_seq_one_letter_code
_entity_poly.pdbx_strand_id
1 'polypeptide(L)'
;MALRLLPGIRPSDACEALRGVEFAATNVLGSGHTGDAIIYAYLDWALDSVRMLRPKFDANGVDNLILSRRYWHLQTVGHVDLQMASRLVGIEVSERVEALRTEQRRFAAEEKRWQRGRLVVLDTSALIQGPKLWEWDPAITLELRDLPVQLVVPILVMDELDGLKESTKQHTRYRARETLKWIAERLGGSQSALIRNGGIDRTDGQVVRVYGDVHLHVMLDEPGHRRLPIADDEIVDRATEIATVAGRDVTLVTDDVGQAYRARLAGLSVRMLVDPIYDVDVHEAARAAKQLAKDEQRRAGKAMHGHLEEGQLRDVAGGSL
;
A
#
# COMPACT_ATOMS: atom_id res chain seq x y z
N MET A 1 0.50 -20.10 -3.89
CA MET A 1 1.20 -19.38 -2.82
C MET A 1 2.37 -18.68 -3.49
N ALA A 2 2.52 -17.37 -3.28
CA ALA A 2 3.50 -16.54 -3.99
C ALA A 2 4.90 -16.67 -3.35
N LEU A 3 5.96 -16.49 -4.15
CA LEU A 3 7.35 -16.44 -3.65
C LEU A 3 7.64 -15.09 -2.97
N ARG A 4 8.31 -15.06 -1.81
CA ARG A 4 8.78 -13.79 -1.23
C ARG A 4 10.28 -13.63 -1.43
N LEU A 5 10.72 -12.44 -1.84
CA LEU A 5 12.15 -12.12 -1.93
C LEU A 5 12.75 -11.96 -0.54
N LEU A 6 13.99 -12.42 -0.38
CA LEU A 6 14.78 -12.09 0.81
C LEU A 6 15.23 -10.62 0.74
N PRO A 7 15.39 -9.95 1.90
CA PRO A 7 15.83 -8.56 1.96
C PRO A 7 17.16 -8.35 1.21
N GLY A 8 17.22 -7.25 0.44
CA GLY A 8 18.43 -6.85 -0.31
C GLY A 8 18.64 -7.57 -1.65
N ILE A 9 17.78 -8.52 -2.02
CA ILE A 9 17.83 -9.17 -3.33
C ILE A 9 17.13 -8.31 -4.37
N ARG A 10 17.81 -8.02 -5.48
CA ARG A 10 17.22 -7.28 -6.59
C ARG A 10 16.24 -8.17 -7.37
N PRO A 11 15.05 -7.67 -7.77
CA PRO A 11 14.11 -8.44 -8.57
C PRO A 11 14.69 -8.94 -9.89
N SER A 12 15.61 -8.20 -10.51
CA SER A 12 16.29 -8.64 -11.72
C SER A 12 17.10 -9.92 -11.49
N ASP A 13 17.83 -9.99 -10.38
CA ASP A 13 18.67 -11.14 -10.01
C ASP A 13 17.81 -12.34 -9.61
N ALA A 14 16.60 -12.08 -9.12
CA ALA A 14 15.59 -13.09 -8.80
C ALA A 14 14.90 -13.63 -10.07
N CYS A 15 14.50 -12.75 -10.98
CA CYS A 15 13.96 -13.10 -12.29
C CYS A 15 14.96 -13.91 -13.12
N GLU A 16 16.25 -13.56 -13.08
CA GLU A 16 17.31 -14.30 -13.75
C GLU A 16 17.45 -15.73 -13.19
N ALA A 17 17.43 -15.88 -11.87
CA ALA A 17 17.48 -17.20 -11.24
C ALA A 17 16.26 -18.07 -11.59
N LEU A 18 15.05 -17.48 -11.55
CA LEU A 18 13.82 -18.16 -11.96
C LEU A 18 13.86 -18.57 -13.44
N ARG A 19 14.43 -17.74 -14.32
CA ARG A 19 14.60 -18.05 -15.73
C ARG A 19 15.59 -19.18 -15.95
N GLY A 20 16.70 -19.20 -15.21
CA GLY A 20 17.67 -20.29 -15.26
C GLY A 20 17.05 -21.63 -14.86
N VAL A 21 16.29 -21.65 -13.76
CA VAL A 21 15.57 -22.83 -13.28
C VAL A 21 14.49 -23.29 -14.27
N GLU A 22 13.72 -22.36 -14.84
CA GLU A 22 12.71 -22.68 -15.86
C GLU A 22 13.32 -23.26 -17.13
N PHE A 23 14.40 -22.66 -17.62
CA PHE A 23 15.13 -23.18 -18.78
C PHE A 23 15.65 -24.60 -18.53
N ALA A 24 16.25 -24.84 -17.35
CA ALA A 24 16.69 -26.17 -16.96
C ALA A 24 15.53 -27.18 -16.91
N ALA A 25 14.35 -26.76 -16.41
CA ALA A 25 13.15 -27.60 -16.36
C ALA A 25 12.71 -28.04 -17.76
N THR A 26 12.70 -27.11 -18.72
CA THR A 26 12.32 -27.44 -20.11
C THR A 26 13.27 -28.44 -20.77
N ASN A 27 14.55 -28.45 -20.36
CA ASN A 27 15.54 -29.39 -20.86
C ASN A 27 15.38 -30.81 -20.30
N VAL A 28 14.75 -30.99 -19.13
CA VAL A 28 14.48 -32.32 -18.54
C VAL A 28 13.77 -33.23 -19.53
N LEU A 29 12.78 -32.70 -20.25
CA LEU A 29 11.99 -33.45 -21.25
C LEU A 29 12.66 -33.54 -22.63
N GLY A 30 13.61 -32.65 -22.94
CA GLY A 30 14.17 -32.48 -24.27
C GLY A 30 15.37 -33.39 -24.59
N SER A 31 16.09 -33.90 -23.60
CA SER A 31 17.36 -34.61 -23.84
C SER A 31 17.25 -36.11 -24.18
N GLY A 32 16.08 -36.57 -24.64
CA GLY A 32 15.92 -37.96 -25.13
C GLY A 32 16.02 -39.04 -24.05
N HIS A 33 15.76 -38.70 -22.79
CA HIS A 33 15.84 -39.61 -21.65
C HIS A 33 14.84 -40.78 -21.78
N THR A 34 15.31 -42.01 -21.56
CA THR A 34 14.44 -43.20 -21.35
C THR A 34 13.87 -43.20 -19.92
N GLY A 35 12.83 -44.00 -19.68
CA GLY A 35 11.88 -43.78 -18.59
C GLY A 35 12.40 -43.65 -17.15
N ASP A 36 13.54 -44.25 -16.79
CA ASP A 36 14.22 -44.05 -15.50
C ASP A 36 15.06 -42.77 -15.48
N ALA A 37 15.82 -42.52 -16.55
CA ALA A 37 16.67 -41.34 -16.69
C ALA A 37 15.88 -40.02 -16.60
N ILE A 38 14.63 -39.98 -17.10
CA ILE A 38 13.80 -38.77 -17.02
C ILE A 38 13.35 -38.46 -15.59
N ILE A 39 13.13 -39.49 -14.76
CA ILE A 39 12.75 -39.33 -13.36
C ILE A 39 13.94 -38.80 -12.58
N TYR A 40 15.14 -39.38 -12.78
CA TYR A 40 16.36 -38.88 -12.13
C TYR A 40 16.69 -37.46 -12.56
N ALA A 41 16.62 -37.14 -13.86
CA ALA A 41 16.84 -35.78 -14.35
C ALA A 41 15.86 -34.76 -13.73
N TYR A 42 14.60 -35.15 -13.54
CA TYR A 42 13.62 -34.30 -12.84
C TYR A 42 13.94 -34.12 -11.35
N LEU A 43 14.27 -35.21 -10.64
CA LEU A 43 14.59 -35.15 -9.21
C LEU A 43 15.85 -34.31 -8.95
N ASP A 44 16.86 -34.44 -9.80
CA ASP A 44 18.10 -33.67 -9.74
C ASP A 44 17.84 -32.20 -10.04
N TRP A 45 17.09 -31.90 -11.11
CA TRP A 45 16.63 -30.55 -11.41
C TRP A 45 15.90 -29.91 -10.22
N ALA A 46 15.01 -30.63 -9.54
CA ALA A 46 14.26 -30.10 -8.41
C ALA A 46 15.18 -29.73 -7.24
N LEU A 47 16.16 -30.59 -6.91
CA LEU A 47 17.11 -30.31 -5.83
C LEU A 47 18.04 -29.14 -6.17
N ASP A 48 18.56 -29.08 -7.40
CA ASP A 48 19.38 -27.97 -7.86
C ASP A 48 18.61 -26.65 -7.90
N SER A 49 17.34 -26.70 -8.31
CA SER A 49 16.46 -25.54 -8.31
C SER A 49 16.26 -24.99 -6.90
N VAL A 50 16.02 -25.86 -5.91
CA VAL A 50 15.91 -25.44 -4.51
C VAL A 50 17.21 -24.79 -4.03
N ARG A 51 18.37 -25.38 -4.36
CA ARG A 51 19.69 -24.83 -4.02
C ARG A 51 19.92 -23.45 -4.65
N MET A 52 19.50 -23.25 -5.90
CA MET A 52 19.63 -21.98 -6.62
C MET A 52 18.69 -20.89 -6.11
N LEU A 53 17.47 -21.25 -5.70
CA LEU A 53 16.42 -20.29 -5.32
C LEU A 53 16.45 -19.91 -3.83
N ARG A 54 16.82 -20.81 -2.92
CA ARG A 54 16.85 -20.54 -1.46
C ARG A 54 17.66 -19.31 -1.03
N PRO A 55 18.79 -18.95 -1.68
CA PRO A 55 19.52 -17.73 -1.32
C PRO A 55 18.78 -16.43 -1.67
N LYS A 56 17.71 -16.51 -2.47
CA LYS A 56 17.00 -15.34 -3.03
C LYS A 56 15.57 -15.22 -2.52
N PHE A 57 14.96 -16.34 -2.15
CA PHE A 57 13.55 -16.42 -1.77
C PHE A 57 13.36 -17.10 -0.43
N ASP A 58 12.20 -16.87 0.19
CA ASP A 58 11.81 -17.56 1.40
C ASP A 58 11.71 -19.08 1.18
N ALA A 59 12.08 -19.86 2.21
CA ALA A 59 12.16 -21.32 2.11
C ALA A 59 10.79 -21.96 1.79
N ASN A 60 9.72 -21.47 2.39
CA ASN A 60 8.38 -22.04 2.23
C ASN A 60 7.85 -21.83 0.81
N GLY A 61 8.07 -20.64 0.24
CA GLY A 61 7.74 -20.34 -1.14
C GLY A 61 8.47 -21.26 -2.11
N VAL A 62 9.79 -21.43 -1.93
CA VAL A 62 10.61 -22.31 -2.78
C VAL A 62 10.15 -23.77 -2.69
N ASP A 63 9.93 -24.28 -1.49
CA ASP A 63 9.52 -25.67 -1.28
C ASP A 63 8.13 -25.93 -1.89
N ASN A 64 7.19 -25.01 -1.73
CA ASN A 64 5.87 -25.14 -2.36
C ASN A 64 5.92 -25.01 -3.89
N LEU A 65 6.83 -24.21 -4.41
CA LEU A 65 6.99 -24.01 -5.85
C LEU A 65 7.64 -25.22 -6.52
N ILE A 66 8.66 -25.83 -5.89
CA ILE A 66 9.47 -26.89 -6.52
C ILE A 66 9.15 -28.28 -5.97
N LEU A 67 9.08 -28.44 -4.64
CA LEU A 67 8.97 -29.72 -3.95
C LEU A 67 7.50 -30.13 -3.73
N SER A 68 6.80 -30.31 -4.85
CA SER A 68 5.37 -30.65 -4.85
C SER A 68 5.06 -32.01 -4.22
N ARG A 69 3.78 -32.29 -3.98
CA ARG A 69 3.35 -33.64 -3.57
C ARG A 69 3.78 -34.72 -4.57
N ARG A 70 3.81 -34.41 -5.87
CA ARG A 70 4.22 -35.38 -6.90
C ARG A 70 5.73 -35.60 -6.88
N TYR A 71 6.53 -34.59 -6.56
CA TYR A 71 7.96 -34.75 -6.33
C TYR A 71 8.23 -35.82 -5.26
N TRP A 72 7.59 -35.70 -4.09
CA TRP A 72 7.73 -36.68 -3.01
C TRP A 72 7.23 -38.07 -3.40
N HIS A 73 6.15 -38.14 -4.18
CA HIS A 73 5.66 -39.43 -4.68
C HIS A 73 6.65 -40.09 -5.63
N LEU A 74 7.21 -39.33 -6.58
CA LEU A 74 8.19 -39.84 -7.56
C LEU A 74 9.47 -40.38 -6.91
N GLN A 75 9.87 -39.88 -5.74
CA GLN A 75 10.98 -40.46 -4.97
C GLN A 75 10.71 -41.90 -4.49
N THR A 76 9.44 -42.28 -4.37
CA THR A 76 9.02 -43.59 -3.84
C THR A 76 8.63 -44.59 -4.93
N VAL A 77 8.58 -44.16 -6.19
CA VAL A 77 8.17 -45.03 -7.31
C VAL A 77 9.26 -46.06 -7.61
N GLY A 78 8.93 -47.34 -7.44
CA GLY A 78 9.80 -48.45 -7.83
C GLY A 78 9.84 -48.69 -9.35
N HIS A 79 10.73 -49.58 -9.80
CA HIS A 79 11.03 -49.81 -11.23
C HIS A 79 9.88 -50.44 -12.05
N VAL A 80 8.73 -50.73 -11.45
CA VAL A 80 7.66 -51.52 -12.07
C VAL A 80 6.70 -50.66 -12.92
N ASP A 81 6.67 -49.33 -12.69
CA ASP A 81 5.74 -48.42 -13.41
C ASP A 81 6.43 -47.19 -14.03
N LEU A 82 7.57 -47.43 -14.71
CA LEU A 82 8.39 -46.36 -15.29
C LEU A 82 7.68 -45.56 -16.39
N GLN A 83 6.73 -46.16 -17.12
CA GLN A 83 5.98 -45.45 -18.16
C GLN A 83 4.97 -44.46 -17.56
N MET A 84 4.22 -44.85 -16.53
CA MET A 84 3.31 -43.92 -15.84
C MET A 84 4.11 -42.83 -15.14
N ALA A 85 5.19 -43.19 -14.45
CA ALA A 85 6.07 -42.24 -13.78
C ALA A 85 6.64 -41.20 -14.75
N SER A 86 7.07 -41.61 -15.95
CA SER A 86 7.54 -40.69 -17.00
C SER A 86 6.46 -39.70 -17.44
N ARG A 87 5.20 -40.16 -17.58
CA ARG A 87 4.07 -39.27 -17.92
C ARG A 87 3.78 -38.29 -16.78
N LEU A 88 3.84 -38.74 -15.54
CA LEU A 88 3.68 -37.89 -14.36
C LEU A 88 4.77 -36.81 -14.29
N VAL A 89 6.02 -37.15 -14.60
CA VAL A 89 7.12 -36.18 -14.73
C VAL A 89 6.80 -35.13 -15.81
N GLY A 90 6.29 -35.53 -16.98
CA GLY A 90 5.92 -34.59 -18.03
C GLY A 90 4.85 -33.57 -17.59
N ILE A 91 3.80 -34.04 -16.92
CA ILE A 91 2.75 -33.17 -16.34
C ILE A 91 3.34 -32.24 -15.28
N GLU A 92 4.12 -32.81 -14.35
CA GLU A 92 4.74 -32.08 -13.25
C GLU A 92 5.67 -30.97 -13.77
N VAL A 93 6.59 -31.28 -14.69
CA VAL A 93 7.48 -30.29 -15.32
C VAL A 93 6.67 -29.19 -15.99
N SER A 94 5.62 -29.53 -16.73
CA SER A 94 4.78 -28.54 -17.42
C SER A 94 4.13 -27.57 -16.44
N GLU A 95 3.55 -28.08 -15.35
CA GLU A 95 2.95 -27.25 -14.31
C GLU A 95 3.98 -26.41 -13.53
N ARG A 96 5.19 -26.95 -13.29
CA ARG A 96 6.26 -26.21 -12.61
C ARG A 96 6.81 -25.09 -13.50
N VAL A 97 6.97 -25.33 -14.79
CA VAL A 97 7.34 -24.28 -15.77
C VAL A 97 6.30 -23.17 -15.79
N GLU A 98 5.00 -23.50 -15.80
CA GLU A 98 3.95 -22.49 -15.76
C GLU A 98 3.94 -21.69 -14.44
N ALA A 99 4.13 -22.36 -13.31
CA ALA A 99 4.22 -21.71 -12.01
C ALA A 99 5.44 -20.75 -11.95
N LEU A 100 6.61 -21.20 -12.42
CA LEU A 100 7.82 -20.37 -12.51
C LEU A 100 7.59 -19.14 -13.41
N ARG A 101 6.98 -19.31 -14.58
CA ARG A 101 6.65 -18.19 -15.48
C ARG A 101 5.64 -17.22 -14.86
N THR A 102 4.73 -17.71 -14.04
CA THR A 102 3.76 -16.87 -13.32
C THR A 102 4.46 -15.99 -12.29
N GLU A 103 5.36 -16.55 -11.50
CA GLU A 103 6.17 -15.76 -10.56
C GLU A 103 7.10 -14.78 -11.28
N GLN A 104 7.74 -15.18 -12.39
CA GLN A 104 8.55 -14.28 -13.22
C GLN A 104 7.74 -13.08 -13.72
N ARG A 105 6.52 -13.32 -14.25
CA ARG A 105 5.63 -12.24 -14.72
C ARG A 105 5.21 -11.32 -13.58
N ARG A 106 4.95 -11.88 -12.38
CA ARG A 106 4.59 -11.10 -11.20
C ARG A 106 5.72 -10.16 -10.80
N PHE A 107 6.95 -10.67 -10.61
CA PHE A 107 8.10 -9.85 -10.26
C PHE A 107 8.43 -8.81 -11.34
N ALA A 108 8.36 -9.17 -12.61
CA ALA A 108 8.58 -8.21 -13.70
C ALA A 108 7.51 -7.11 -13.74
N ALA A 109 6.26 -7.43 -13.42
CA ALA A 109 5.17 -6.45 -13.33
C ALA A 109 5.35 -5.52 -12.13
N GLU A 110 5.75 -6.05 -10.97
CA GLU A 110 6.05 -5.28 -9.77
C GLU A 110 7.26 -4.36 -9.99
N GLU A 111 8.35 -4.87 -10.54
CA GLU A 111 9.54 -4.06 -10.88
C GLU A 111 9.15 -2.92 -11.82
N LYS A 112 8.43 -3.23 -12.90
CA LYS A 112 7.97 -2.21 -13.87
C LYS A 112 7.04 -1.18 -13.24
N ARG A 113 6.15 -1.60 -12.32
CA ARG A 113 5.26 -0.69 -11.57
C ARG A 113 6.06 0.32 -10.76
N TRP A 114 7.16 -0.12 -10.17
CA TRP A 114 7.99 0.69 -9.28
C TRP A 114 9.26 1.24 -9.95
N GLN A 115 9.40 1.19 -11.27
CA GLN A 115 10.62 1.64 -11.97
C GLN A 115 10.71 3.16 -12.16
N ARG A 116 9.58 3.88 -12.10
CA ARG A 116 9.52 5.32 -12.44
C ARG A 116 9.23 6.20 -11.24
N GLY A 117 9.84 7.39 -11.22
CA GLY A 117 9.56 8.41 -10.21
C GLY A 117 10.12 8.10 -8.82
N ARG A 118 9.77 8.94 -7.85
CA ARG A 118 10.10 8.83 -6.42
C ARG A 118 9.01 8.06 -5.70
N LEU A 119 9.39 7.07 -4.89
CA LEU A 119 8.46 6.24 -4.11
C LEU A 119 8.25 6.89 -2.75
N VAL A 120 6.99 7.17 -2.43
CA VAL A 120 6.59 7.83 -1.19
C VAL A 120 5.50 7.00 -0.54
N VAL A 121 5.78 6.43 0.62
CA VAL A 121 4.80 5.67 1.41
C VAL A 121 4.17 6.61 2.43
N LEU A 122 2.84 6.60 2.50
CA LEU A 122 2.06 7.40 3.46
C LEU A 122 1.52 6.48 4.55
N ASP A 123 1.69 6.87 5.80
CA ASP A 123 1.02 6.23 6.93
C ASP A 123 -0.33 6.93 7.26
N THR A 124 -1.02 6.41 8.28
CA THR A 124 -2.27 7.00 8.75
C THR A 124 -2.07 8.38 9.34
N SER A 125 -0.97 8.61 10.09
CA SER A 125 -0.73 9.91 10.73
C SER A 125 -0.52 11.02 9.71
N ALA A 126 0.20 10.77 8.62
CA ALA A 126 0.38 11.70 7.51
C ALA A 126 -0.93 12.04 6.81
N LEU A 127 -1.80 11.05 6.59
CA LEU A 127 -3.10 11.29 5.95
C LEU A 127 -4.08 12.06 6.85
N ILE A 128 -3.96 11.91 8.16
CA ILE A 128 -4.82 12.61 9.13
C ILE A 128 -4.31 14.03 9.43
N GLN A 129 -3.04 14.17 9.80
CA GLN A 129 -2.45 15.43 10.29
C GLN A 129 -1.87 16.29 9.17
N GLY A 130 -1.51 15.66 8.06
CA GLY A 130 -0.94 16.34 6.90
C GLY A 130 -1.94 17.09 6.04
N PRO A 131 -1.44 17.78 5.00
CA PRO A 131 -2.26 18.41 3.98
C PRO A 131 -3.24 17.42 3.36
N LYS A 132 -4.41 17.91 2.93
CA LYS A 132 -5.42 17.04 2.31
C LYS A 132 -4.85 16.46 1.03
N LEU A 133 -5.01 15.15 0.83
CA LEU A 133 -4.39 14.44 -0.30
C LEU A 133 -4.71 15.06 -1.68
N TRP A 134 -5.89 15.66 -1.82
CA TRP A 134 -6.35 16.33 -3.04
C TRP A 134 -5.85 17.77 -3.21
N GLU A 135 -5.43 18.42 -2.13
CA GLU A 135 -4.81 19.75 -2.11
C GLU A 135 -3.27 19.66 -2.06
N TRP A 136 -2.73 18.49 -1.67
CA TRP A 136 -1.33 18.30 -1.43
C TRP A 136 -0.52 18.20 -2.72
N ASP A 137 0.63 18.88 -2.75
CA ASP A 137 1.65 18.74 -3.78
C ASP A 137 2.90 18.09 -3.20
N PRO A 138 3.05 16.75 -3.34
CA PRO A 138 4.19 16.05 -2.76
C PRO A 138 5.52 16.49 -3.38
N ALA A 139 5.54 16.96 -4.62
CA ALA A 139 6.77 17.41 -5.26
C ALA A 139 7.30 18.71 -4.63
N ILE A 140 6.43 19.61 -4.18
CA ILE A 140 6.83 20.80 -3.41
C ILE A 140 7.24 20.39 -2.00
N THR A 141 6.33 19.76 -1.26
CA THR A 141 6.50 19.52 0.18
C THR A 141 7.69 18.61 0.48
N LEU A 142 7.99 17.66 -0.40
CA LEU A 142 9.10 16.71 -0.24
C LEU A 142 10.34 17.10 -1.04
N GLU A 143 10.33 18.27 -1.69
CA GLU A 143 11.44 18.79 -2.50
C GLU A 143 11.86 17.86 -3.67
N LEU A 144 10.89 17.16 -4.27
CA LEU A 144 11.10 16.14 -5.31
C LEU A 144 10.93 16.69 -6.73
N ARG A 145 11.42 17.91 -6.98
CA ARG A 145 11.18 18.65 -8.24
C ARG A 145 11.50 17.81 -9.48
N ASP A 146 10.70 18.03 -10.53
CA ASP A 146 10.88 17.50 -11.90
C ASP A 146 10.75 15.98 -12.09
N LEU A 147 10.50 15.21 -11.03
CA LEU A 147 10.33 13.76 -11.11
C LEU A 147 8.88 13.35 -10.88
N PRO A 148 8.40 12.30 -11.57
CA PRO A 148 7.14 11.67 -11.20
C PRO A 148 7.17 11.20 -9.74
N VAL A 149 6.02 11.23 -9.06
CA VAL A 149 5.87 10.78 -7.68
C VAL A 149 4.87 9.62 -7.64
N GLN A 150 5.26 8.54 -6.97
CA GLN A 150 4.46 7.36 -6.73
C GLN A 150 4.05 7.38 -5.25
N LEU A 151 2.85 7.87 -4.96
CA LEU A 151 2.26 7.82 -3.62
C LEU A 151 1.73 6.41 -3.37
N VAL A 152 2.19 5.77 -2.30
CA VAL A 152 1.79 4.42 -1.93
C VAL A 152 1.13 4.44 -0.55
N VAL A 153 -0.09 3.92 -0.49
CA VAL A 153 -0.87 3.76 0.74
C VAL A 153 -1.03 2.26 1.00
N PRO A 154 -0.40 1.70 2.04
CA PRO A 154 -0.63 0.31 2.43
C PRO A 154 -2.10 0.05 2.74
N ILE A 155 -2.62 -1.13 2.41
CA ILE A 155 -4.02 -1.47 2.71
C ILE A 155 -4.31 -1.42 4.22
N LEU A 156 -3.33 -1.73 5.07
CA LEU A 156 -3.43 -1.54 6.51
C LEU A 156 -3.77 -0.08 6.88
N VAL A 157 -3.19 0.90 6.22
CA VAL A 157 -3.50 2.33 6.43
C VAL A 157 -4.95 2.63 6.04
N MET A 158 -5.47 2.00 4.99
CA MET A 158 -6.88 2.13 4.61
C MET A 158 -7.80 1.55 5.69
N ASP A 159 -7.43 0.41 6.29
CA ASP A 159 -8.19 -0.22 7.38
C ASP A 159 -8.16 0.65 8.65
N GLU A 160 -7.01 1.25 8.98
CA GLU A 160 -6.88 2.19 10.09
C GLU A 160 -7.74 3.43 9.89
N LEU A 161 -7.72 4.02 8.69
CA LEU A 161 -8.61 5.13 8.34
C LEU A 161 -10.08 4.72 8.47
N ASP A 162 -10.46 3.49 8.11
CA ASP A 162 -11.83 3.03 8.24
C ASP A 162 -12.27 2.98 9.71
N GLY A 163 -11.41 2.47 10.60
CA GLY A 163 -11.64 2.50 12.05
C GLY A 163 -11.75 3.92 12.60
N LEU A 164 -10.96 4.86 12.07
CA LEU A 164 -10.99 6.26 12.50
C LEU A 164 -12.27 7.02 12.13
N LYS A 165 -13.15 6.45 11.29
CA LYS A 165 -14.49 7.00 11.02
C LYS A 165 -15.39 7.06 12.26
N GLU A 166 -15.07 6.28 13.28
CA GLU A 166 -15.78 6.25 14.57
C GLU A 166 -15.03 7.02 15.67
N SER A 167 -13.94 7.72 15.32
CA SER A 167 -13.21 8.55 16.27
C SER A 167 -14.12 9.62 16.88
N THR A 168 -13.98 9.88 18.18
CA THR A 168 -14.68 10.98 18.87
C THR A 168 -14.17 12.34 18.40
N LYS A 169 -12.90 12.44 18.00
CA LYS A 169 -12.27 13.67 17.48
C LYS A 169 -12.84 14.02 16.11
N GLN A 170 -13.50 15.18 16.01
CA GLN A 170 -14.19 15.61 14.80
C GLN A 170 -13.24 15.70 13.59
N HIS A 171 -12.05 16.27 13.78
CA HIS A 171 -11.03 16.38 12.74
C HIS A 171 -10.65 15.02 12.18
N THR A 172 -10.18 14.11 13.04
CA THR A 172 -9.74 12.76 12.66
C THR A 172 -10.83 12.01 11.90
N ARG A 173 -12.06 12.05 12.41
CA ARG A 173 -13.22 11.42 11.76
C ARG A 173 -13.52 11.99 10.38
N TYR A 174 -13.49 13.32 10.24
CA TYR A 174 -13.70 13.99 8.96
C TYR A 174 -12.60 13.63 7.95
N ARG A 175 -11.33 13.77 8.34
CA ARG A 175 -10.16 13.47 7.50
C ARG A 175 -10.19 12.03 7.01
N ALA A 176 -10.45 11.07 7.90
CA ALA A 176 -10.55 9.67 7.55
C ALA A 176 -11.64 9.39 6.49
N ARG A 177 -12.84 9.93 6.69
CA ARG A 177 -13.97 9.76 5.75
C ARG A 177 -13.68 10.35 4.37
N GLU A 178 -13.20 11.60 4.33
CA GLU A 178 -12.96 12.28 3.07
C GLU A 178 -11.77 11.69 2.31
N THR A 179 -10.68 11.33 3.00
CA THR A 179 -9.52 10.67 2.37
C THR A 179 -9.93 9.33 1.76
N LEU A 180 -10.66 8.47 2.48
CA LEU A 180 -11.12 7.19 1.96
C LEU A 180 -12.05 7.35 0.76
N LYS A 181 -13.00 8.28 0.84
CA LYS A 181 -13.92 8.59 -0.26
C LYS A 181 -13.14 9.03 -1.50
N TRP A 182 -12.22 9.97 -1.34
CA TRP A 182 -11.41 10.50 -2.44
C TRP A 182 -10.53 9.42 -3.08
N ILE A 183 -9.88 8.57 -2.28
CA ILE A 183 -9.07 7.45 -2.79
C ILE A 183 -9.95 6.48 -3.59
N ALA A 184 -11.12 6.10 -3.06
CA ALA A 184 -12.03 5.18 -3.72
C ALA A 184 -12.52 5.72 -5.08
N GLU A 185 -12.90 7.00 -5.13
CA GLU A 185 -13.34 7.68 -6.36
C GLU A 185 -12.24 7.71 -7.43
N ARG A 186 -10.98 7.93 -7.04
CA ARG A 186 -9.85 7.99 -7.99
C ARG A 186 -9.45 6.62 -8.51
N LEU A 187 -9.53 5.60 -7.66
CA LEU A 187 -9.11 4.26 -8.01
C LEU A 187 -10.15 3.50 -8.85
N GLY A 188 -11.45 3.73 -8.63
CA GLY A 188 -12.52 3.12 -9.43
C GLY A 188 -12.45 1.58 -9.52
N GLY A 189 -11.91 0.92 -8.48
CA GLY A 189 -11.68 -0.53 -8.44
C GLY A 189 -10.28 -1.00 -8.89
N SER A 190 -9.43 -0.09 -9.36
CA SER A 190 -8.02 -0.36 -9.65
C SER A 190 -7.14 -0.19 -8.41
N GLN A 191 -5.94 -0.80 -8.39
CA GLN A 191 -4.96 -0.56 -7.32
C GLN A 191 -4.14 0.71 -7.52
N SER A 192 -4.27 1.37 -8.67
CA SER A 192 -3.49 2.55 -9.01
C SER A 192 -4.25 3.51 -9.93
N ALA A 193 -4.03 4.80 -9.75
CA ALA A 193 -4.55 5.84 -10.62
C ALA A 193 -3.57 7.00 -10.77
N LEU A 194 -3.54 7.61 -11.95
CA LEU A 194 -2.88 8.90 -12.16
C LEU A 194 -3.79 9.99 -11.57
N ILE A 195 -3.31 10.69 -10.54
CA ILE A 195 -4.09 11.71 -9.82
C ILE A 195 -3.73 13.13 -10.23
N ARG A 196 -2.55 13.34 -10.84
CA ARG A 196 -2.11 14.61 -11.41
C ARG A 196 -1.17 14.36 -12.58
N ASN A 197 -1.43 14.98 -13.72
CA ASN A 197 -0.48 14.98 -14.85
C ASN A 197 0.70 15.90 -14.54
N GLY A 198 1.89 15.51 -14.97
CA GLY A 198 3.05 16.38 -15.01
C GLY A 198 2.84 17.53 -15.98
N GLY A 199 3.58 18.62 -15.76
CA GLY A 199 3.38 19.85 -16.49
C GLY A 199 4.50 20.86 -16.31
N ILE A 200 4.34 21.96 -17.05
CA ILE A 200 5.22 23.12 -16.98
C ILE A 200 4.34 24.33 -16.72
N ASP A 201 4.49 24.95 -15.55
CA ASP A 201 3.86 26.24 -15.27
C ASP A 201 4.73 27.35 -15.84
N ARG A 202 4.11 28.24 -16.61
CA ARG A 202 4.76 29.42 -17.17
C ARG A 202 4.08 30.69 -16.68
N THR A 203 4.87 31.69 -16.32
CA THR A 203 4.42 33.05 -16.00
C THR A 203 5.22 34.01 -16.87
N ASP A 204 4.53 34.89 -17.60
CA ASP A 204 5.13 35.83 -18.55
C ASP A 204 6.09 35.17 -19.56
N GLY A 205 5.73 33.97 -20.03
CA GLY A 205 6.51 33.20 -20.98
C GLY A 205 7.74 32.51 -20.38
N GLN A 206 8.08 32.76 -19.11
CA GLN A 206 9.17 32.09 -18.41
C GLN A 206 8.67 30.84 -17.69
N VAL A 207 9.47 29.78 -17.73
CA VAL A 207 9.19 28.56 -16.97
C VAL A 207 9.38 28.84 -15.50
N VAL A 208 8.29 28.82 -14.74
CA VAL A 208 8.29 29.02 -13.29
C VAL A 208 8.44 27.69 -12.57
N ARG A 209 7.86 26.62 -13.14
CA ARG A 209 7.88 25.30 -12.51
C ARG A 209 7.77 24.18 -13.53
N VAL A 210 8.48 23.09 -13.27
CA VAL A 210 8.25 21.78 -13.91
C VAL A 210 7.90 20.79 -12.81
N TYR A 211 6.96 19.89 -13.08
CA TYR A 211 6.57 18.82 -12.16
C TYR A 211 6.18 17.57 -12.92
N GLY A 212 6.48 16.41 -12.34
CA GLY A 212 6.15 15.12 -12.91
C GLY A 212 4.73 14.66 -12.59
N ASP A 213 4.35 13.55 -13.21
CA ASP A 213 3.10 12.83 -12.91
C ASP A 213 3.03 12.43 -11.43
N VAL A 214 1.86 12.54 -10.80
CA VAL A 214 1.61 11.98 -9.48
C VAL A 214 0.64 10.82 -9.61
N HIS A 215 1.11 9.64 -9.26
CA HIS A 215 0.32 8.42 -9.23
C HIS A 215 0.01 8.04 -7.78
N LEU A 216 -1.21 7.58 -7.55
CA LEU A 216 -1.64 6.99 -6.30
C LEU A 216 -1.70 5.48 -6.47
N HIS A 217 -1.19 4.76 -5.48
CA HIS A 217 -1.22 3.31 -5.37
C HIS A 217 -1.76 2.89 -4.02
N VAL A 218 -2.67 1.93 -4.01
CA VAL A 218 -2.95 1.14 -2.81
C VAL A 218 -2.15 -0.16 -2.91
N MET A 219 -1.32 -0.42 -1.90
CA MET A 219 -0.54 -1.65 -1.80
C MET A 219 -1.36 -2.67 -1.02
N LEU A 220 -1.76 -3.75 -1.68
CA LEU A 220 -2.47 -4.85 -1.03
C LEU A 220 -1.50 -5.77 -0.29
N ASP A 221 -2.05 -6.49 0.68
CA ASP A 221 -1.38 -7.62 1.30
C ASP A 221 -1.39 -8.80 0.33
N GLU A 222 -0.28 -9.53 0.27
CA GLU A 222 -0.22 -10.75 -0.53
C GLU A 222 -1.14 -11.83 0.07
N PRO A 223 -1.74 -12.71 -0.75
CA PRO A 223 -2.53 -13.82 -0.22
C PRO A 223 -1.73 -14.70 0.74
N GLY A 224 -2.21 -14.83 1.98
CA GLY A 224 -1.54 -15.60 3.03
C GLY A 224 -0.58 -14.77 3.90
N HIS A 225 -0.41 -13.47 3.59
CA HIS A 225 0.31 -12.54 4.44
C HIS A 225 -0.31 -12.49 5.85
N ARG A 226 0.55 -12.47 6.86
CA ARG A 226 0.16 -12.31 8.25
C ARG A 226 0.80 -11.01 8.75
N ARG A 227 -0.05 -10.03 9.03
CA ARG A 227 0.40 -8.74 9.55
C ARG A 227 1.12 -8.90 10.87
N LEU A 228 2.15 -8.09 11.08
CA LEU A 228 2.82 -7.94 12.36
C LEU A 228 1.85 -7.42 13.42
N PRO A 229 2.10 -7.74 14.71
CA PRO A 229 1.21 -7.34 15.81
C PRO A 229 1.18 -5.82 16.04
N ILE A 230 2.20 -5.09 15.58
CA ILE A 230 2.31 -3.64 15.69
C ILE A 230 2.16 -3.05 14.29
N ALA A 231 1.16 -2.18 14.11
CA ALA A 231 0.85 -1.58 12.81
C ALA A 231 1.99 -0.73 12.24
N ASP A 232 2.67 0.06 13.08
CA ASP A 232 3.86 0.83 12.67
C ASP A 232 4.94 -0.08 12.07
N ASP A 233 5.22 -1.20 12.74
CA ASP A 233 6.24 -2.17 12.30
C ASP A 233 5.82 -2.80 10.98
N GLU A 234 4.53 -3.12 10.82
CA GLU A 234 3.95 -3.62 9.57
C GLU A 234 4.13 -2.60 8.44
N ILE A 235 3.78 -1.34 8.64
CA ILE A 235 3.92 -0.29 7.62
C ILE A 235 5.40 -0.13 7.21
N VAL A 236 6.33 -0.18 8.17
CA VAL A 236 7.77 -0.12 7.90
C VAL A 236 8.25 -1.36 7.12
N ASP A 237 7.78 -2.57 7.46
CA ASP A 237 8.09 -3.80 6.72
C ASP A 237 7.60 -3.71 5.27
N ARG A 238 6.35 -3.28 5.06
CA ARG A 238 5.77 -3.10 3.71
C ARG A 238 6.51 -2.03 2.90
N ALA A 239 6.92 -0.92 3.52
CA ALA A 239 7.73 0.10 2.84
C ALA A 239 9.11 -0.42 2.44
N THR A 240 9.75 -1.24 3.29
CA THR A 240 11.05 -1.86 3.02
C THR A 240 10.96 -2.92 1.93
N GLU A 241 9.84 -3.66 1.87
CA GLU A 241 9.55 -4.58 0.77
C GLU A 241 9.45 -3.84 -0.56
N ILE A 242 8.75 -2.70 -0.62
CA ILE A 242 8.72 -1.85 -1.82
C ILE A 242 10.13 -1.40 -2.19
N ALA A 243 10.95 -0.97 -1.23
CA ALA A 243 12.33 -0.53 -1.51
C ALA A 243 13.16 -1.67 -2.11
N THR A 244 13.01 -2.89 -1.58
CA THR A 244 13.66 -4.09 -2.07
C THR A 244 13.21 -4.43 -3.48
N VAL A 245 11.90 -4.46 -3.72
CA VAL A 245 11.32 -4.79 -5.04
C VAL A 245 11.56 -3.68 -6.06
N ALA A 246 11.66 -2.43 -5.65
CA ALA A 246 12.01 -1.34 -6.56
C ALA A 246 13.51 -1.26 -6.83
N GLY A 247 14.35 -1.83 -5.95
CA GLY A 247 15.79 -1.63 -5.94
C GLY A 247 16.20 -0.16 -5.78
N ARG A 248 15.37 0.65 -5.10
CA ARG A 248 15.49 2.12 -5.01
C ARG A 248 15.01 2.61 -3.65
N ASP A 249 15.49 3.79 -3.26
CA ASP A 249 15.09 4.42 -2.01
C ASP A 249 13.59 4.74 -1.99
N VAL A 250 12.97 4.43 -0.85
CA VAL A 250 11.59 4.76 -0.53
C VAL A 250 11.58 5.80 0.59
N THR A 251 10.75 6.81 0.46
CA THR A 251 10.52 7.82 1.51
C THR A 251 9.23 7.50 2.26
N LEU A 252 9.30 7.22 3.55
CA LEU A 252 8.14 7.18 4.43
C LEU A 252 7.80 8.61 4.89
N VAL A 253 6.53 8.99 4.73
CA VAL A 253 5.99 10.24 5.27
C VAL A 253 5.10 9.91 6.46
N THR A 254 5.37 10.54 7.60
CA THR A 254 4.68 10.29 8.87
C THR A 254 4.72 11.54 9.74
N ASP A 255 3.79 11.67 10.68
CA ASP A 255 3.80 12.64 11.78
C ASP A 255 4.14 11.97 13.13
N ASP A 256 4.35 10.64 13.14
CA ASP A 256 4.71 9.89 14.33
C ASP A 256 6.25 9.77 14.47
N VAL A 257 6.78 10.30 15.57
CA VAL A 257 8.23 10.28 15.87
C VAL A 257 8.77 8.86 16.07
N GLY A 258 7.98 7.98 16.70
CA GLY A 258 8.34 6.59 16.93
C GLY A 258 8.40 5.81 15.62
N GLN A 259 7.40 5.96 14.76
CA GLN A 259 7.42 5.35 13.43
C GLN A 259 8.56 5.91 12.56
N ALA A 260 8.80 7.22 12.61
CA ALA A 260 9.94 7.85 11.94
C ALA A 260 11.28 7.26 12.40
N TYR A 261 11.46 7.01 13.70
CA TYR A 261 12.66 6.38 14.23
C TYR A 261 12.83 4.93 13.72
N ARG A 262 11.78 4.11 13.79
CA ARG A 262 11.80 2.72 13.29
C ARG A 262 12.12 2.64 11.80
N ALA A 263 11.49 3.49 10.99
CA ALA A 263 11.72 3.53 9.55
C ALA A 263 13.17 3.88 9.19
N ARG A 264 13.78 4.84 9.91
CA ARG A 264 15.20 5.16 9.73
C ARG A 264 16.12 3.99 10.08
N LEU A 265 15.83 3.27 11.16
CA LEU A 265 16.58 2.07 11.54
C LEU A 265 16.47 0.94 10.51
N ALA A 266 15.32 0.86 9.81
CA ALA A 266 15.12 -0.06 8.69
C ALA A 266 15.78 0.40 7.37
N GLY A 267 16.47 1.55 7.37
CA GLY A 267 17.16 2.08 6.19
C GLY A 267 16.29 2.88 5.23
N LEU A 268 15.06 3.23 5.62
CA LEU A 268 14.18 4.07 4.80
C LEU A 268 14.56 5.56 4.94
N SER A 269 14.34 6.32 3.86
CA SER A 269 14.27 7.78 3.96
C SER A 269 13.00 8.18 4.67
N VAL A 270 13.07 9.20 5.55
CA VAL A 270 11.89 9.65 6.31
C VAL A 270 11.71 11.15 6.18
N ARG A 271 10.49 11.57 5.87
CA ARG A 271 10.06 12.97 5.92
C ARG A 271 8.95 13.11 6.93
N MET A 272 9.24 13.82 8.02
CA MET A 272 8.21 14.20 8.96
C MET A 272 7.47 15.42 8.40
N LEU A 273 6.16 15.45 8.58
CA LEU A 273 5.38 16.62 8.24
C LEU A 273 5.66 17.68 9.31
N VAL A 274 6.22 18.81 8.89
CA VAL A 274 6.47 19.96 9.77
C VAL A 274 5.24 20.86 9.61
N ASP A 275 4.57 21.11 10.72
CA ASP A 275 3.31 21.86 10.89
C ASP A 275 2.03 21.06 10.56
N PRO A 276 1.27 20.61 11.58
CA PRO A 276 -0.09 20.13 11.37
C PRO A 276 -0.93 21.30 10.83
N ILE A 277 -1.44 21.14 9.60
CA ILE A 277 -2.38 22.09 9.01
C ILE A 277 -3.73 21.84 9.69
N TYR A 278 -3.91 22.40 10.88
CA TYR A 278 -5.17 22.37 11.60
C TYR A 278 -6.20 23.28 10.89
N ASP A 279 -6.89 22.71 9.90
CA ASP A 279 -8.07 23.33 9.25
C ASP A 279 -9.32 23.30 10.16
N VAL A 280 -9.15 22.84 11.41
CA VAL A 280 -10.20 22.66 12.42
C VAL A 280 -10.69 24.01 12.94
N ASP A 281 -9.83 25.02 12.99
CA ASP A 281 -10.20 26.35 13.49
C ASP A 281 -11.36 26.94 12.67
N VAL A 282 -11.44 26.68 11.37
CA VAL A 282 -12.52 27.24 10.54
C VAL A 282 -13.87 26.59 10.86
N HIS A 283 -13.92 25.27 11.07
CA HIS A 283 -15.16 24.55 11.34
C HIS A 283 -15.59 24.57 12.81
N GLU A 284 -14.65 24.58 13.76
CA GLU A 284 -14.93 24.79 15.18
C GLU A 284 -15.30 26.25 15.46
N ALA A 285 -14.62 27.23 14.86
CA ALA A 285 -15.04 28.64 14.97
C ALA A 285 -16.41 28.86 14.31
N ALA A 286 -16.69 28.24 13.16
CA ALA A 286 -18.02 28.34 12.53
C ALA A 286 -19.13 27.69 13.38
N ARG A 287 -18.85 26.61 14.11
CA ARG A 287 -19.79 26.00 15.06
C ARG A 287 -19.94 26.82 16.33
N ALA A 288 -18.85 27.34 16.89
CA ALA A 288 -18.88 28.24 18.04
C ALA A 288 -19.68 29.51 17.72
N ALA A 289 -19.46 30.11 16.55
CA ALA A 289 -20.22 31.26 16.07
C ALA A 289 -21.71 30.94 15.87
N LYS A 290 -22.05 29.77 15.30
CA LYS A 290 -23.45 29.32 15.20
C LYS A 290 -24.10 29.08 16.55
N GLN A 291 -23.36 28.56 17.53
CA GLN A 291 -23.86 28.30 18.87
C GLN A 291 -24.10 29.61 19.64
N LEU A 292 -23.16 30.56 19.55
CA LEU A 292 -23.31 31.93 20.07
C LEU A 292 -24.54 32.64 19.49
N ALA A 293 -24.71 32.60 18.16
CA ALA A 293 -25.87 33.21 17.50
C ALA A 293 -27.21 32.59 17.96
N LYS A 294 -27.23 31.27 18.20
CA LYS A 294 -28.41 30.56 18.71
C LYS A 294 -28.72 30.92 20.17
N ASP A 295 -27.69 31.09 21.00
CA ASP A 295 -27.84 31.47 22.40
C ASP A 295 -28.28 32.94 22.55
N GLU A 296 -27.79 33.84 21.69
CA GLU A 296 -28.26 35.22 21.61
C GLU A 296 -29.73 35.30 21.18
N GLN A 297 -30.15 34.52 20.18
CA GLN A 297 -31.56 34.44 19.79
C GLN A 297 -32.45 33.92 20.93
N ARG A 298 -32.00 32.94 21.72
CA ARG A 298 -32.74 32.48 22.91
C ARG A 298 -32.83 33.54 24.00
N ARG A 299 -31.77 34.35 24.20
CA ARG A 299 -31.78 35.46 25.17
C ARG A 299 -32.72 36.59 24.72
N ALA A 300 -32.68 36.97 23.45
CA ALA A 300 -33.57 37.98 22.88
C ALA A 300 -35.05 37.55 22.93
N GLY A 301 -35.34 36.27 22.61
CA GLY A 301 -36.69 35.72 22.70
C GLY A 301 -37.24 35.70 24.14
N LYS A 302 -36.40 35.41 25.14
CA LYS A 302 -36.79 35.48 26.56
C LYS A 302 -37.02 36.91 27.04
N ALA A 303 -36.25 37.88 26.58
CA ALA A 303 -36.43 39.30 26.93
C ALA A 303 -37.74 39.89 26.37
N MET A 304 -38.15 39.50 25.15
CA MET A 304 -39.45 39.91 24.60
C MET A 304 -40.64 39.26 25.31
N HIS A 305 -40.51 38.02 25.79
CA HIS A 305 -41.60 37.36 26.52
C HIS A 305 -41.76 37.94 27.94
N GLY A 306 -40.67 38.31 28.61
CA GLY A 306 -40.72 38.98 29.91
C GLY A 306 -41.36 40.37 29.88
N HIS A 307 -41.16 41.15 28.81
CA HIS A 307 -41.80 42.46 28.67
C HIS A 307 -43.30 42.41 28.30
N LEU A 308 -43.79 41.29 27.74
CA LEU A 308 -45.22 41.09 27.51
C LEU A 308 -45.98 40.73 28.80
N GLU A 309 -45.34 40.05 29.75
CA GLU A 309 -45.95 39.75 31.06
C GLU A 309 -45.94 40.97 32.01
N GLU A 310 -44.93 41.84 31.97
CA GLU A 310 -44.91 43.08 32.78
C GLU A 310 -45.86 44.18 32.24
N GLY A 311 -46.16 44.17 30.94
CA GLY A 311 -47.13 45.08 30.33
C GLY A 311 -48.59 44.76 30.68
N GLN A 312 -48.93 43.48 30.86
CA GLN A 312 -50.30 43.05 31.19
C GLN A 312 -50.65 43.17 32.68
N LEU A 313 -49.65 43.27 33.56
CA LEU A 313 -49.88 43.47 35.01
C LEU A 313 -50.05 44.95 35.41
N ARG A 314 -49.74 45.91 34.53
CA ARG A 314 -49.93 47.34 34.81
C ARG A 314 -51.30 47.91 34.40
N ASP A 315 -52.07 47.21 33.57
CA ASP A 315 -53.41 47.67 33.14
C ASP A 315 -54.56 47.25 34.08
N VAL A 316 -54.29 46.49 35.17
CA VAL A 316 -55.33 46.02 36.11
C VAL A 316 -55.41 46.85 37.40
N ALA A 317 -54.49 47.82 37.63
CA ALA A 317 -54.45 48.59 38.88
C ALA A 317 -54.83 50.09 38.73
N GLY A 318 -55.59 50.45 37.69
CA GLY A 318 -55.96 51.84 37.38
C GLY A 318 -57.46 52.15 37.28
N GLY A 319 -58.34 51.32 37.85
CA GLY A 319 -59.80 51.53 37.83
C GLY A 319 -60.35 51.95 39.19
N SER A 320 -60.64 53.24 39.35
CA SER A 320 -61.22 53.90 40.52
C SER A 320 -62.61 53.36 40.94
N LEU A 321 -62.83 53.25 42.25
CA LEU A 321 -63.84 53.94 43.11
C LEU A 321 -64.15 53.11 44.36
#